data_AF-A0A948E367-F1
#
_entry.id   AF-A0A948E367-F1
#
_cell.length_a   1.000
_cell.length_b   1.000
_cell.length_c   1.000
_cell.angle_alpha   90.00
_cell.angle_beta   90.00
_cell.angle_gamma   90.00
#
_symmetry.space_group_name_H-M   'P 1'
#
loop_
_entity.id
_entity.type
_entity.pdbx_description
1 polymer ?
#
loop_
_entity_poly.entity_id
_entity_poly.type
_entity_poly.pdbx_seq_one_letter_code
_entity_poly.pdbx_strand_id
1 'polypeptide(L)'
;MKRSEDVGEFDFGNFSTGNDLNKVNENMRWAEISMMTTCPSCGQPVPLCGFSELVTCSYCQSPVKISGKKWKSILDFADYRMEKQEDFSGEIGYAADLVKYTIKPWKADCEHCHKPLAPGHSALSCSCGNKVSLIKPPDWLTEKIGSLKFLSGSEELPGDNLQSESLVVMSCPSCGGSLNIGSENERVTNCSYCSVSVYIPDPIWLRLHPVKTVVPFYAGFSGKSNLQLKLEEKQVLKETKARLREQKRLDKLEALRQQQERKLLEVKITLSKAWRFATGFMILMLIALMGALVHVFAGPLPGFLIFSGALTLLISVIITCYYTTKPISVATRNPGEWTLFVTWFWVPFALLMPMAGQVMALIRTLILIRGKFAASTISSGNSSSSYTAVTLENREGWPAAVMFALLTFIYPLCVWCIVDPAAIRNLF
;
A
#
# COMPACT_ATOMS: atom_id res chain seq x y z
N MET A 1 -12.70 21.81 2.18
CA MET A 1 -13.52 20.59 2.35
C MET A 1 -13.45 20.17 3.81
N LYS A 2 -14.45 20.53 4.61
CA LYS A 2 -14.60 20.08 6.00
C LYS A 2 -15.08 18.63 5.97
N ARG A 3 -14.30 17.72 6.55
CA ARG A 3 -14.70 16.31 6.77
C ARG A 3 -15.43 16.29 8.11
N SER A 4 -16.73 16.05 8.08
CA SER A 4 -17.53 15.79 9.28
C SER A 4 -17.10 14.45 9.86
N GLU A 5 -16.68 14.47 11.12
CA GLU A 5 -16.46 13.29 11.94
C GLU A 5 -17.82 12.85 12.48
N ASP A 6 -18.47 11.91 11.79
CA ASP A 6 -19.57 11.14 12.37
C ASP A 6 -18.98 10.15 13.37
N VAL A 7 -18.84 10.61 14.62
CA VAL A 7 -18.62 9.74 15.77
C VAL A 7 -19.97 9.10 16.08
N GLY A 8 -20.15 7.85 15.64
CA GLY A 8 -21.32 7.06 15.97
C GLY A 8 -21.47 6.95 17.48
N GLU A 9 -22.56 7.49 18.01
CA GLU A 9 -23.01 7.38 19.38
C GLU A 9 -23.24 5.89 19.68
N PHE A 10 -22.36 5.30 20.50
CA PHE A 10 -22.42 3.89 20.88
C PHE A 10 -23.45 3.76 22.01
N ASP A 11 -24.69 3.47 21.61
CA ASP A 11 -25.81 3.28 22.52
C ASP A 11 -25.56 2.05 23.41
N PHE A 12 -25.35 2.27 24.72
CA PHE A 12 -25.27 1.20 25.72
C PHE A 12 -26.69 0.69 26.02
N GLY A 13 -27.31 0.10 25.00
CA GLY A 13 -28.63 -0.49 25.09
C GLY A 13 -28.68 -1.60 26.15
N ASN A 14 -29.74 -1.55 26.95
CA ASN A 14 -30.14 -2.55 27.95
C ASN A 14 -29.76 -3.98 27.54
N PHE A 15 -28.79 -4.58 28.24
CA PHE A 15 -28.46 -6.01 28.18
C PHE A 15 -29.72 -6.80 28.57
N SER A 16 -30.48 -7.24 27.57
CA SER A 16 -31.76 -7.90 27.74
C SER A 16 -31.64 -9.39 27.44
N THR A 17 -32.09 -10.19 28.42
CA THR A 17 -32.36 -11.64 28.38
C THR A 17 -31.16 -12.60 28.36
N GLY A 18 -31.17 -13.57 29.27
CA GLY A 18 -30.06 -14.47 29.62
C GLY A 18 -29.51 -15.40 28.52
N ASN A 19 -29.92 -15.23 27.25
CA ASN A 19 -29.36 -15.99 26.13
C ASN A 19 -28.00 -15.45 25.67
N ASP A 20 -27.72 -14.15 25.81
CA ASP A 20 -26.45 -13.57 25.37
C ASP A 20 -25.26 -13.94 26.28
N LEU A 21 -25.51 -14.18 27.57
CA LEU A 21 -24.47 -14.62 28.50
C LEU A 21 -23.90 -15.99 28.12
N ASN A 22 -24.72 -16.90 27.61
CA ASN A 22 -24.26 -18.22 27.16
C ASN A 22 -23.33 -18.12 25.94
N LYS A 23 -23.57 -17.15 25.03
CA LYS A 23 -22.71 -16.94 23.85
C LYS A 23 -21.42 -16.20 24.17
N VAL A 24 -21.43 -15.33 25.17
CA VAL A 24 -20.21 -14.67 25.69
C VAL A 24 -19.25 -15.70 26.33
N ASN A 25 -19.80 -16.79 26.88
CA ASN A 25 -19.01 -17.80 27.59
C ASN A 25 -18.14 -18.68 26.68
N GLU A 26 -18.57 -18.95 25.45
CA GLU A 26 -17.83 -19.86 24.55
C GLU A 26 -16.49 -19.30 24.06
N ASN A 27 -16.25 -17.98 24.20
CA ASN A 27 -15.03 -17.32 23.71
C ASN A 27 -14.23 -16.61 24.80
N MET A 28 -14.47 -16.90 26.07
CA MET A 28 -13.68 -16.30 27.14
C MET A 28 -12.30 -16.97 27.24
N ARG A 29 -11.25 -16.16 27.09
CA ARG A 29 -9.86 -16.59 27.26
C ARG A 29 -9.42 -16.27 28.69
N TRP A 30 -8.97 -17.27 29.43
CA TRP A 30 -8.54 -17.11 30.80
C TRP A 30 -7.02 -17.27 30.93
N ALA A 31 -6.41 -16.33 31.65
CA ALA A 31 -4.99 -16.38 32.01
C ALA A 31 -4.84 -16.59 33.52
N GLU A 32 -4.00 -17.55 33.92
CA GLU A 32 -3.44 -17.65 35.27
C GLU A 32 -2.18 -16.80 35.33
N ILE A 33 -2.12 -15.85 36.27
CA ILE A 33 -1.05 -14.88 36.38
C ILE A 33 -0.45 -14.97 37.78
N SER A 34 0.84 -15.31 37.84
CA SER A 34 1.65 -15.32 39.05
C SER A 34 2.66 -14.19 38.99
N MET A 35 2.72 -13.32 40.00
CA MET A 35 3.54 -12.12 39.98
C MET A 35 4.32 -11.90 41.29
N MET A 36 5.52 -11.35 41.16
CA MET A 36 6.40 -10.97 42.27
C MET A 36 7.12 -9.67 41.92
N THR A 37 7.19 -8.73 42.86
CA THR A 37 8.01 -7.51 42.75
C THR A 37 9.08 -7.48 43.83
N THR A 38 9.97 -6.51 43.80
CA THR A 38 10.91 -6.23 44.89
C THR A 38 10.44 -5.03 45.70
N CYS A 39 10.58 -5.08 47.02
CA CYS A 39 10.26 -3.95 47.89
C CYS A 39 11.35 -2.87 47.76
N PRO A 40 11.01 -1.61 47.44
CA PRO A 40 12.00 -0.54 47.28
C PRO A 40 12.67 -0.16 48.62
N SER A 41 12.00 -0.36 49.76
CA SER A 41 12.52 0.00 51.08
C SER A 41 13.52 -1.01 51.66
N CYS A 42 13.27 -2.31 51.51
CA CYS A 42 14.10 -3.36 52.13
C CYS A 42 14.72 -4.38 51.16
N GLY A 43 14.39 -4.31 49.87
CA GLY A 43 14.91 -5.24 48.85
C GLY A 43 14.31 -6.65 48.88
N GLN A 44 13.36 -6.94 49.78
CA GLN A 44 12.74 -8.26 49.87
C GLN A 44 11.69 -8.49 48.77
N PRO A 45 11.48 -9.72 48.30
CA PRO A 45 10.45 -10.04 47.34
C PRO A 45 9.05 -9.84 47.94
N VAL A 46 8.13 -9.29 47.15
CA VAL A 46 6.74 -9.05 47.51
C VAL A 46 5.85 -9.77 46.49
N PRO A 47 5.13 -10.83 46.89
CA PRO A 47 4.20 -11.51 46.01
C PRO A 47 3.00 -10.60 45.70
N LEU A 48 2.52 -10.66 44.46
CA LEU A 48 1.35 -9.93 43.99
C LEU A 48 0.24 -10.96 43.69
N CYS A 49 -0.66 -11.17 44.66
CA CYS A 49 -1.70 -12.21 44.61
C CYS A 49 -3.04 -11.73 44.03
N GLY A 50 -3.04 -10.58 43.37
CA GLY A 50 -4.24 -9.95 42.84
C GLY A 50 -3.90 -8.60 42.25
N PHE A 51 -4.90 -8.01 41.60
CA PHE A 51 -4.79 -6.66 41.08
C PHE A 51 -4.87 -5.65 42.22
N SER A 52 -3.78 -4.95 42.50
CA SER A 52 -3.74 -3.82 43.42
C SER A 52 -2.67 -2.82 42.99
N GLU A 53 -2.96 -1.53 43.15
CA GLU A 53 -1.98 -0.45 42.93
C GLU A 53 -1.04 -0.25 44.13
N LEU A 54 -1.42 -0.76 45.30
CA LEU A 54 -0.69 -0.62 46.55
C LEU A 54 -0.68 -1.94 47.31
N VAL A 55 0.50 -2.52 47.48
CA VAL A 55 0.68 -3.74 48.27
C VAL A 55 1.62 -3.48 49.43
N THR A 56 1.36 -4.08 50.59
CA THR A 56 2.22 -3.92 51.76
C THR A 56 3.30 -5.00 51.77
N CYS A 57 4.57 -4.61 51.90
CA CYS A 57 5.66 -5.58 52.04
C CYS A 57 5.49 -6.37 53.35
N SER A 58 5.48 -7.71 53.29
CA SER A 58 5.36 -8.57 54.48
C SER A 58 6.56 -8.49 55.44
N TYR A 59 7.69 -7.96 54.98
CA TYR A 59 8.92 -7.87 55.77
C TYR A 59 9.04 -6.56 56.54
N CYS A 60 9.00 -5.42 55.82
CA CYS A 60 9.20 -4.10 56.43
C CYS A 60 7.92 -3.26 56.50
N GLN A 61 6.77 -3.81 56.11
CA GLN A 61 5.46 -3.15 56.13
C GLN A 61 5.36 -1.85 55.31
N SER A 62 6.39 -1.51 54.53
CA SER A 62 6.34 -0.34 53.65
C SER A 62 5.36 -0.57 52.49
N PRO A 63 4.60 0.45 52.09
CA PRO A 63 3.76 0.37 50.91
C PRO A 63 4.63 0.26 49.64
N VAL A 64 4.28 -0.67 48.77
CA VAL A 64 4.90 -0.89 47.46
C VAL A 64 3.86 -0.54 46.40
N LYS A 65 4.13 0.52 45.65
CA LYS A 65 3.23 1.02 44.62
C LYS A 65 3.50 0.32 43.29
N ILE A 66 2.47 -0.27 42.69
CA ILE A 66 2.53 -0.85 41.33
C ILE A 66 1.85 0.12 40.37
N SER A 67 2.61 0.65 39.40
CA SER A 67 2.04 1.61 38.45
C SER A 67 0.99 0.96 37.53
N GLY A 68 -0.09 1.68 37.24
CA GLY A 68 -1.11 1.22 36.30
C GLY A 68 -0.56 0.93 34.89
N LYS A 69 0.58 1.53 34.50
CA LYS A 69 1.28 1.22 33.24
C LYS A 69 1.84 -0.22 33.23
N LYS A 70 2.34 -0.71 34.36
CA LYS A 70 2.83 -2.09 34.49
C LYS A 70 1.70 -3.09 34.42
N TRP A 71 0.62 -2.84 35.17
CA TRP A 71 -0.60 -3.64 35.11
C TRP A 71 -1.12 -3.73 33.68
N LYS A 72 -1.22 -2.59 32.98
CA LYS A 72 -1.59 -2.57 31.56
C LYS A 72 -0.67 -3.45 30.73
N SER A 73 0.65 -3.31 30.89
CA SER A 73 1.63 -4.04 30.08
C SER A 73 1.55 -5.55 30.29
N ILE A 74 1.39 -6.00 31.53
CA ILE A 74 1.29 -7.42 31.88
C ILE A 74 -0.02 -8.01 31.37
N LEU A 75 -1.14 -7.31 31.55
CA LEU A 75 -2.46 -7.80 31.12
C LEU A 75 -2.64 -7.74 29.59
N ASP A 76 -2.09 -6.73 28.92
CA ASP A 76 -2.04 -6.68 27.44
C ASP A 76 -1.21 -7.86 26.89
N PHE A 77 -0.10 -8.17 27.56
CA PHE A 77 0.72 -9.33 27.20
C PHE A 77 0.01 -10.66 27.49
N ALA A 78 -0.76 -10.74 28.58
CA ALA A 78 -1.58 -11.91 28.89
C ALA A 78 -2.65 -12.13 27.80
N ASP A 79 -3.42 -11.11 27.42
CA ASP A 79 -4.40 -11.21 26.33
C ASP A 79 -3.75 -11.67 25.01
N TYR A 80 -2.57 -11.12 24.69
CA TYR A 80 -1.79 -11.55 23.52
C TYR A 80 -1.37 -13.02 23.58
N ARG A 81 -0.92 -13.51 24.74
CA ARG A 81 -0.41 -14.88 24.90
C ARG A 81 -1.50 -15.93 24.96
N MET A 82 -2.67 -15.60 25.49
CA MET A 82 -3.79 -16.54 25.54
C MET A 82 -4.27 -16.95 24.15
N GLU A 83 -4.11 -16.07 23.15
CA GLU A 83 -4.37 -16.41 21.76
C GLU A 83 -3.46 -17.54 21.23
N LYS A 84 -2.24 -17.66 21.77
CA LYS A 84 -1.26 -18.68 21.37
C LYS A 84 -1.29 -19.95 22.22
N GLN A 85 -1.98 -19.94 23.35
CA GLN A 85 -1.99 -21.04 24.33
C GLN A 85 -0.59 -21.48 24.79
N GLU A 86 0.32 -20.53 24.94
CA GLU A 86 1.71 -20.79 25.38
C GLU A 86 1.92 -20.27 26.81
N ASP A 87 2.61 -21.08 27.61
CA ASP A 87 3.18 -20.64 28.89
C ASP A 87 4.26 -19.59 28.65
N PHE A 88 4.31 -18.57 29.50
CA PHE A 88 5.31 -17.53 29.41
C PHE A 88 5.74 -17.02 30.77
N SER A 89 7.05 -16.90 30.97
CA SER A 89 7.62 -16.16 32.10
C SER A 89 8.45 -15.00 31.58
N GLY A 90 8.38 -13.87 32.27
CA GLY A 90 9.11 -12.67 31.89
C GLY A 90 9.30 -11.71 33.05
N GLU A 91 9.99 -10.62 32.77
CA GLU A 91 10.25 -9.55 33.72
C GLU A 91 9.95 -8.20 33.05
N ILE A 92 9.27 -7.29 33.77
CA ILE A 92 8.98 -5.91 33.32
C ILE A 92 9.47 -4.94 34.38
N GLY A 93 10.23 -3.92 33.96
CA GLY A 93 10.71 -2.84 34.82
C GLY A 93 12.23 -2.68 34.76
N TYR A 94 12.75 -1.75 35.56
CA TYR A 94 14.18 -1.49 35.69
C TYR A 94 14.55 -1.43 37.18
N ALA A 95 15.67 -2.05 37.55
CA ALA A 95 16.24 -2.04 38.89
C ALA A 95 15.23 -2.40 40.01
N ALA A 96 15.07 -1.53 41.02
CA ALA A 96 14.21 -1.76 42.19
C ALA A 96 12.72 -1.91 41.87
N ASP A 97 12.31 -1.57 40.65
CA ASP A 97 10.93 -1.64 40.16
C ASP A 97 10.73 -2.85 39.22
N LEU A 98 11.54 -3.90 39.33
CA LEU A 98 11.42 -5.12 38.54
C LEU A 98 10.25 -5.99 39.02
N VAL A 99 9.35 -6.35 38.10
CA VAL A 99 8.25 -7.28 38.32
C VAL A 99 8.49 -8.54 37.52
N LYS A 100 8.64 -9.67 38.22
CA LYS A 100 8.70 -11.00 37.62
C LYS A 100 7.29 -11.55 37.53
N TYR A 101 6.94 -12.13 36.38
CA TYR A 101 5.61 -12.68 36.17
C TYR A 101 5.66 -13.96 35.36
N THR A 102 4.70 -14.84 35.62
CA THR A 102 4.41 -16.04 34.84
C THR A 102 2.95 -16.02 34.45
N ILE A 103 2.68 -16.27 33.17
CA ILE A 103 1.35 -16.30 32.57
C ILE A 103 1.17 -17.69 31.98
N LYS A 104 0.09 -18.35 32.34
CA LYS A 104 -0.30 -19.65 31.80
C LYS A 104 -1.74 -19.61 31.29
N PRO A 105 -2.07 -20.33 30.21
CA PRO A 105 -3.46 -20.58 29.84
C PRO A 105 -4.18 -21.30 30.97
N TRP A 106 -5.26 -20.72 31.48
CA TRP A 106 -6.08 -21.36 32.50
C TRP A 106 -7.34 -21.93 31.86
N LYS A 107 -7.60 -23.20 32.12
CA LYS A 107 -8.95 -23.75 31.95
C LYS A 107 -9.65 -23.44 33.25
N ALA A 108 -10.74 -22.67 33.20
CA ALA A 108 -11.46 -22.19 34.37
C ALA A 108 -12.14 -23.35 35.13
N ASP A 109 -11.35 -24.24 35.69
CA ASP A 109 -11.75 -25.46 36.36
C ASP A 109 -11.70 -25.23 37.87
N CYS A 110 -12.64 -25.82 38.59
CA CYS A 110 -12.71 -25.68 40.03
C CYS A 110 -11.55 -26.43 40.72
N GLU A 111 -10.91 -25.80 41.69
CA GLU A 111 -9.80 -26.39 42.45
C GLU A 111 -10.21 -27.64 43.25
N HIS A 112 -11.49 -27.79 43.60
CA HIS A 112 -11.98 -28.92 44.40
C HIS A 112 -12.52 -30.07 43.54
N CYS A 113 -13.32 -29.74 42.53
CA CYS A 113 -14.06 -30.73 41.73
C CYS A 113 -13.37 -31.01 40.36
N HIS A 114 -12.40 -30.19 39.94
CA HIS A 114 -11.77 -30.14 38.61
C HIS A 114 -12.75 -30.08 37.42
N LYS A 115 -14.01 -29.75 37.67
CA LYS A 115 -15.01 -29.51 36.62
C LYS A 115 -14.95 -28.05 36.18
N PRO A 116 -15.29 -27.76 34.90
CA PRO A 116 -15.35 -26.40 34.41
C PRO A 116 -16.32 -25.56 35.23
N LEU A 117 -15.90 -24.35 35.54
CA LEU A 117 -16.68 -23.35 36.25
C LEU A 117 -17.59 -22.64 35.25
N ALA A 118 -18.88 -22.55 35.59
CA ALA A 118 -19.83 -21.75 34.84
C ALA A 118 -19.68 -20.28 35.26
N PRO A 119 -19.46 -19.35 34.33
CA PRO A 119 -19.33 -17.94 34.68
C PRO A 119 -20.69 -17.33 35.05
N GLY A 120 -20.70 -16.57 36.14
CA GLY A 120 -21.79 -15.72 36.58
C GLY A 120 -21.35 -14.25 36.62
N HIS A 121 -22.27 -13.35 36.98
CA HIS A 121 -22.01 -11.90 36.98
C HIS A 121 -20.89 -11.45 37.94
N SER A 122 -20.78 -12.10 39.10
CA SER A 122 -19.83 -11.75 40.16
C SER A 122 -19.01 -12.93 40.68
N ALA A 123 -19.25 -14.13 40.17
CA ALA A 123 -18.52 -15.32 40.57
C ALA A 123 -18.61 -16.41 39.49
N LEU A 124 -17.56 -17.23 39.38
CA LEU A 124 -17.59 -18.49 38.65
C LEU A 124 -18.10 -19.59 39.60
N SER A 125 -19.09 -20.38 39.19
CA SER A 125 -19.70 -21.42 40.04
C SER A 125 -19.40 -22.84 39.51
N CYS A 126 -18.89 -23.75 40.37
CA CYS A 126 -18.85 -25.20 40.06
C CYS A 126 -20.19 -25.84 40.46
N SER A 127 -20.56 -26.91 39.74
CA SER A 127 -21.63 -27.83 40.14
C SER A 127 -21.46 -28.43 41.55
N CYS A 128 -20.27 -28.39 42.15
CA CYS A 128 -20.00 -28.88 43.50
C CYS A 128 -20.34 -27.85 44.60
N GLY A 129 -20.81 -26.66 44.23
CA GLY A 129 -21.15 -25.58 45.16
C GLY A 129 -20.03 -24.56 45.40
N ASN A 130 -18.79 -24.85 44.98
CA ASN A 130 -17.68 -23.89 45.12
C ASN A 130 -17.86 -22.72 44.16
N LYS A 131 -17.52 -21.53 44.68
CA LYS A 131 -17.60 -20.26 43.94
C LYS A 131 -16.25 -19.57 43.97
N VAL A 132 -15.83 -19.06 42.81
CA VAL A 132 -14.62 -18.23 42.67
C VAL A 132 -15.08 -16.80 42.45
N SER A 133 -14.73 -15.88 43.34
CA SER A 133 -15.13 -14.47 43.25
C SER A 133 -14.51 -13.80 42.01
N LEU A 134 -15.32 -13.00 41.32
CA LEU A 134 -14.89 -12.15 40.21
C LEU A 134 -15.03 -10.68 40.60
N ILE A 135 -13.96 -9.93 40.39
CA ILE A 135 -13.87 -8.49 40.60
C ILE A 135 -13.96 -7.83 39.23
N LYS A 136 -14.79 -6.78 39.12
CA LYS A 136 -14.83 -5.94 37.92
C LYS A 136 -13.53 -5.13 37.85
N PRO A 137 -12.77 -5.17 36.74
CA PRO A 137 -11.58 -4.36 36.60
C PRO A 137 -11.93 -2.85 36.66
N PRO A 138 -11.05 -1.99 37.17
CA PRO A 138 -11.30 -0.55 37.22
C PRO A 138 -11.43 0.03 35.80
N ASP A 139 -12.22 1.09 35.66
CA ASP A 139 -12.59 1.63 34.34
C ASP A 139 -11.38 2.08 33.50
N TRP A 140 -10.33 2.62 34.15
CA TRP A 140 -9.10 3.02 33.46
C TRP A 140 -8.39 1.84 32.77
N LEU A 141 -8.55 0.63 33.32
CA LEU A 141 -7.91 -0.58 32.81
C LEU A 141 -8.75 -1.21 31.70
N THR A 142 -10.08 -1.21 31.83
CA THR A 142 -10.99 -1.69 30.78
C THR A 142 -10.97 -0.78 29.55
N GLU A 143 -10.84 0.54 29.71
CA GLU A 143 -10.66 1.48 28.60
C GLU A 143 -9.38 1.18 27.79
N LYS A 144 -8.30 0.79 28.49
CA LYS A 144 -7.00 0.49 27.87
C LYS A 144 -6.89 -0.92 27.32
N ILE A 145 -7.65 -1.87 27.86
CA ILE A 145 -7.67 -3.28 27.47
C ILE A 145 -9.15 -3.66 27.30
N GLY A 146 -9.71 -3.30 26.15
CA GLY A 146 -11.14 -3.49 25.88
C GLY A 146 -11.62 -4.95 25.98
N SER A 147 -10.69 -5.90 25.84
CA SER A 147 -10.96 -7.34 25.98
C SER A 147 -11.08 -7.79 27.44
N LEU A 148 -10.49 -7.09 28.41
CA LEU A 148 -10.51 -7.48 29.82
C LEU A 148 -11.92 -7.27 30.44
N LYS A 149 -12.53 -8.33 30.95
CA LYS A 149 -13.86 -8.28 31.58
C LYS A 149 -13.86 -8.60 33.05
N PHE A 150 -13.02 -9.55 33.47
CA PHE A 150 -13.00 -10.04 34.83
C PHE A 150 -11.58 -10.18 35.33
N LEU A 151 -11.40 -9.89 36.61
CA LEU A 151 -10.25 -10.29 37.39
C LEU A 151 -10.76 -11.22 38.49
N SER A 152 -10.00 -12.25 38.78
CA SER A 152 -10.23 -13.12 39.94
C SER A 152 -8.95 -13.17 40.73
N GLY A 153 -9.07 -13.15 42.04
CA GLY A 153 -7.96 -13.00 42.95
C GLY A 153 -8.52 -12.42 44.22
N SER A 154 -8.17 -13.03 45.34
CA SER A 154 -8.65 -12.57 46.63
C SER A 154 -7.81 -11.37 47.05
N GLU A 155 -8.43 -10.21 47.25
CA GLU A 155 -7.81 -9.13 48.04
C GLU A 155 -7.45 -9.66 49.43
N GLU A 156 -8.30 -10.53 49.97
CA GLU A 156 -8.07 -11.31 51.18
C GLU A 156 -7.12 -12.47 50.85
N LEU A 157 -5.83 -12.24 51.02
CA LEU A 157 -4.84 -13.31 50.92
C LEU A 157 -5.30 -14.52 51.77
N PRO A 158 -5.02 -15.77 51.37
CA PRO A 158 -5.42 -16.98 52.09
C PRO A 158 -4.85 -17.14 53.53
N GLY A 159 -4.46 -16.05 54.19
CA GLY A 159 -4.16 -15.95 55.61
C GLY A 159 -4.82 -14.77 56.34
N ASP A 160 -5.54 -13.85 55.68
CA ASP A 160 -6.19 -12.73 56.39
C ASP A 160 -7.45 -13.15 57.16
N ASN A 161 -8.10 -14.25 56.75
CA ASN A 161 -9.20 -14.85 57.50
C ASN A 161 -8.75 -15.87 58.56
N LEU A 162 -7.43 -16.07 58.74
CA LEU A 162 -6.92 -16.64 59.98
C LEU A 162 -6.86 -15.54 61.04
N GLN A 163 -8.05 -15.06 61.45
CA GLN A 163 -8.28 -14.52 62.79
C GLN A 163 -8.11 -15.62 63.86
N SER A 164 -7.12 -16.50 63.72
CA SER A 164 -6.53 -17.04 64.92
C SER A 164 -5.75 -15.88 65.52
N GLU A 165 -6.37 -15.19 66.47
CA GLU A 165 -5.71 -14.37 67.49
C GLU A 165 -4.67 -15.24 68.21
N SER A 166 -3.63 -15.64 67.50
CA SER A 166 -2.54 -16.43 68.04
C SER A 166 -1.64 -15.47 68.78
N LEU A 167 -2.12 -15.02 69.94
CA LEU A 167 -1.36 -14.21 70.85
C LEU A 167 -0.14 -15.02 71.27
N VAL A 168 1.04 -14.63 70.81
CA VAL A 168 2.29 -15.26 71.25
C VAL A 168 2.77 -14.49 72.47
N VAL A 169 2.79 -15.18 73.61
CA VAL A 169 3.33 -14.62 74.85
C VAL A 169 4.82 -14.95 74.96
N MET A 170 5.65 -13.93 75.15
CA MET A 170 7.09 -14.11 75.46
C MET A 170 7.53 -13.19 76.60
N SER A 171 8.57 -13.56 77.35
CA SER A 171 9.11 -12.71 78.41
C SER A 171 10.00 -11.60 77.84
N CYS A 172 9.88 -10.39 78.38
CA CYS A 172 10.76 -9.27 78.08
C CYS A 172 12.20 -9.61 78.51
N PRO A 173 13.20 -9.50 77.63
CA PRO A 173 14.59 -9.83 77.96
C PRO A 173 15.19 -8.88 79.01
N SER A 174 14.63 -7.69 79.20
CA SER A 174 15.16 -6.69 80.15
C SER A 174 14.57 -6.80 81.56
N CYS A 175 13.27 -7.06 81.70
CA CYS A 175 12.59 -7.05 83.01
C CYS A 175 11.87 -8.37 83.36
N GLY A 176 11.81 -9.34 82.44
CA GLY A 176 11.06 -10.59 82.62
C GLY A 176 9.54 -10.47 82.48
N GLY A 177 8.99 -9.25 82.31
CA GLY A 177 7.55 -9.01 82.14
C GLY A 177 6.96 -9.68 80.89
N SER A 178 5.68 -10.05 80.94
CA SER A 178 4.99 -10.74 79.85
C SER A 178 4.71 -9.81 78.66
N LEU A 179 5.24 -10.10 77.48
CA LEU A 179 4.93 -9.39 76.24
C LEU A 179 3.86 -10.15 75.48
N ASN A 180 2.72 -9.50 75.29
CA ASN A 180 1.64 -9.97 74.44
C ASN A 180 1.91 -9.46 73.02
N ILE A 181 2.29 -10.34 72.12
CA ILE A 181 2.60 -9.99 70.73
C ILE A 181 1.51 -10.58 69.83
N GLY A 182 0.77 -9.68 69.18
CA GLY A 182 -0.21 -9.97 68.14
C GLY A 182 0.31 -9.65 66.74
N SER A 183 -0.56 -9.86 65.75
CA SER A 183 -0.30 -9.58 64.32
C SER A 183 -0.23 -8.09 64.00
N GLU A 184 -0.71 -7.23 64.89
CA GLU A 184 -0.70 -5.78 64.77
C GLU A 184 0.59 -5.13 65.26
N ASN A 185 1.42 -5.87 66.03
CA ASN A 185 2.67 -5.34 66.56
C ASN A 185 3.73 -5.20 65.45
N GLU A 186 4.49 -4.11 65.51
CA GLU A 186 5.70 -3.97 64.70
C GLU A 186 6.82 -4.90 65.18
N ARG A 187 7.83 -5.11 64.33
CA ARG A 187 8.98 -5.99 64.63
C ARG A 187 9.74 -5.59 65.90
N VAL A 188 9.66 -4.30 66.24
CA VAL A 188 10.16 -3.73 67.49
C VAL A 188 8.96 -3.19 68.24
N THR A 189 8.70 -3.72 69.43
CA THR A 189 7.56 -3.28 70.25
C THR A 189 8.02 -2.90 71.66
N ASN A 190 7.34 -1.96 72.31
CA ASN A 190 7.73 -1.50 73.64
C ASN A 190 7.12 -2.40 74.72
N CYS A 191 7.91 -2.78 75.71
CA CYS A 191 7.42 -3.55 76.84
C CYS A 191 6.46 -2.72 77.69
N SER A 192 5.26 -3.22 77.95
CA SER A 192 4.26 -2.54 78.79
C SER A 192 4.68 -2.38 80.26
N TYR A 193 5.67 -3.15 80.73
CA TYR A 193 6.14 -3.12 82.11
C TYR A 193 7.31 -2.17 82.36
N CYS A 194 8.31 -2.17 81.47
CA CYS A 194 9.54 -1.37 81.65
C CYS A 194 9.78 -0.35 80.52
N SER A 195 8.88 -0.28 79.53
CA SER A 195 8.95 0.62 78.37
C SER A 195 10.18 0.45 77.46
N VAL A 196 10.99 -0.60 77.67
CA VAL A 196 12.12 -0.90 76.79
C VAL A 196 11.61 -1.44 75.45
N SER A 197 12.19 -0.96 74.34
CA SER A 197 11.95 -1.50 73.00
C SER A 197 12.56 -2.89 72.86
N VAL A 198 11.74 -3.89 72.56
CA VAL A 198 12.12 -5.29 72.43
C VAL A 198 11.99 -5.70 70.96
N TYR A 199 13.07 -6.28 70.44
CA TYR A 199 13.09 -6.88 69.11
C TYR A 199 12.48 -8.29 69.16
N ILE A 200 11.46 -8.54 68.32
CA ILE A 200 10.80 -9.83 68.25
C ILE A 200 11.69 -10.82 67.48
N PRO A 201 12.02 -12.02 68.00
CA PRO A 201 12.80 -13.03 67.28
C PRO A 201 12.08 -13.56 66.02
N ASP A 202 12.86 -13.95 65.00
CA ASP A 202 12.32 -14.43 63.71
C ASP A 202 11.30 -15.57 63.84
N PRO A 203 11.50 -16.60 64.70
CA PRO A 203 10.53 -17.70 64.80
C PRO A 203 9.15 -17.25 65.31
N ILE A 204 9.11 -16.23 66.18
CA ILE A 204 7.87 -15.66 66.69
C ILE A 204 7.25 -14.76 65.62
N TRP A 205 8.07 -13.93 64.99
CA TRP A 205 7.63 -13.04 63.92
C TRP A 205 7.03 -13.80 62.74
N LEU A 206 7.68 -14.85 62.25
CA LEU A 206 7.19 -15.65 61.12
C LEU A 206 5.93 -16.46 61.44
N ARG A 207 5.65 -16.73 62.73
CA ARG A 207 4.39 -17.33 63.17
C ARG A 207 3.24 -16.32 63.12
N LEU A 208 3.50 -15.09 63.56
CA LEU A 208 2.52 -13.99 63.55
C LEU A 208 2.33 -13.40 62.14
N HIS A 209 3.37 -13.48 61.31
CA HIS A 209 3.42 -12.94 59.95
C HIS A 209 3.91 -14.02 58.98
N PRO A 210 3.06 -15.00 58.64
CA PRO A 210 3.43 -16.05 57.70
C PRO A 210 3.91 -15.43 56.38
N VAL A 211 4.99 -16.00 55.83
CA VAL A 211 5.55 -15.55 54.56
C VAL A 211 4.49 -15.73 53.49
N LYS A 212 4.04 -14.62 52.92
CA LYS A 212 3.10 -14.63 51.80
C LYS A 212 3.75 -15.38 50.64
N THR A 213 3.12 -16.44 50.19
CA THR A 213 3.51 -17.16 48.97
C THR A 213 2.85 -16.49 47.76
N VAL A 214 3.44 -16.66 46.58
CA VAL A 214 2.81 -16.21 45.34
C VAL A 214 1.58 -17.08 45.10
N VAL A 215 0.40 -16.49 45.20
CA VAL A 215 -0.86 -17.12 44.82
C VAL A 215 -1.23 -16.58 43.44
N PRO A 216 -1.46 -17.45 42.44
CA PRO A 216 -1.90 -16.98 41.13
C PRO A 216 -3.26 -16.29 41.25
N PHE A 217 -3.45 -15.28 40.42
CA PHE A 217 -4.74 -14.66 40.20
C PHE A 217 -5.11 -14.82 38.73
N TYR A 218 -6.40 -14.73 38.40
CA TYR A 218 -6.90 -15.04 37.06
C TYR A 218 -7.44 -13.80 36.35
N ALA A 219 -7.24 -13.71 35.05
CA ALA A 219 -7.79 -12.65 34.21
C ALA A 219 -8.64 -13.26 33.09
N GLY A 220 -9.88 -12.78 32.96
CA GLY A 220 -10.82 -13.19 31.93
C GLY A 220 -10.93 -12.15 30.82
N PHE A 221 -10.59 -12.56 29.60
CA PHE A 221 -10.65 -11.74 28.39
C PHE A 221 -11.78 -12.22 27.47
N SER A 222 -12.56 -11.29 26.92
CA SER A 222 -13.64 -11.56 25.96
C SER A 222 -13.47 -10.72 24.70
N GLY A 223 -14.02 -11.19 23.58
CA GLY A 223 -13.96 -10.48 22.31
C GLY A 223 -12.61 -10.57 21.62
N LYS A 224 -12.36 -9.65 20.66
CA LYS A 224 -11.14 -9.69 19.86
C LYS A 224 -9.92 -9.39 20.74
N SER A 225 -8.88 -10.24 20.67
CA SER A 225 -7.62 -9.95 21.36
C SER A 225 -6.94 -8.74 20.73
N ASN A 226 -6.07 -8.07 21.49
CA ASN A 226 -5.22 -7.02 20.92
C ASN A 226 -4.34 -7.52 19.76
N LEU A 227 -4.03 -8.82 19.70
CA LEU A 227 -3.37 -9.44 18.55
C LEU A 227 -4.29 -9.47 17.32
N GLN A 228 -5.53 -9.96 17.47
CA GLN A 228 -6.51 -9.99 16.39
C GLN A 228 -6.79 -8.59 15.85
N LEU A 229 -6.97 -7.58 16.73
CA LEU A 229 -7.16 -6.19 16.32
C LEU A 229 -5.97 -5.65 15.51
N LYS A 230 -4.73 -5.93 15.94
CA LYS A 230 -3.51 -5.55 15.20
C LYS A 230 -3.39 -6.27 13.85
N LEU A 231 -3.88 -7.50 13.74
CA LEU A 231 -3.89 -8.24 12.48
C LEU A 231 -4.92 -7.68 11.50
N GLU A 232 -6.12 -7.37 11.98
CA GLU A 232 -7.17 -6.71 11.19
C GLU A 232 -6.72 -5.33 10.70
N GLU A 233 -6.13 -4.51 11.57
CA GLU A 233 -5.57 -3.21 11.19
C GLU A 233 -4.50 -3.35 10.10
N LYS A 234 -3.60 -4.34 10.23
CA LYS A 234 -2.59 -4.63 9.20
C LYS A 234 -3.21 -5.09 7.88
N GLN A 235 -4.30 -5.84 7.91
CA GLN A 235 -5.02 -6.25 6.70
C GLN A 235 -5.66 -5.05 6.01
N VAL A 236 -6.40 -4.22 6.75
CA VAL A 236 -7.00 -2.98 6.24
C VAL A 236 -5.93 -2.05 5.66
N LEU A 237 -4.78 -1.91 6.32
CA LEU A 237 -3.67 -1.10 5.81
C LEU A 237 -3.08 -1.66 4.51
N LYS A 238 -2.94 -2.99 4.41
CA LYS A 238 -2.46 -3.66 3.19
C LYS A 238 -3.44 -3.46 2.04
N GLU A 239 -4.73 -3.64 2.27
CA GLU A 239 -5.78 -3.42 1.28
C GLU A 239 -5.84 -1.97 0.82
N THR A 240 -5.77 -1.02 1.76
CA THR A 240 -5.76 0.42 1.45
C THR A 240 -4.54 0.79 0.61
N LYS A 241 -3.36 0.25 0.92
CA LYS A 241 -2.15 0.44 0.11
C LYS A 241 -2.27 -0.21 -1.27
N ALA A 242 -2.93 -1.36 -1.38
CA ALA A 242 -3.18 -2.02 -2.67
C ALA A 242 -4.11 -1.17 -3.55
N ARG A 243 -5.24 -0.70 -3.01
CA ARG A 243 -6.17 0.21 -3.70
C ARG A 243 -5.48 1.49 -4.16
N LEU A 244 -4.66 2.11 -3.32
CA LEU A 244 -3.92 3.31 -3.69
C LEU A 244 -2.93 3.06 -4.84
N ARG A 245 -2.27 1.88 -4.87
CA ARG A 245 -1.37 1.50 -5.97
C ARG A 245 -2.14 1.25 -7.26
N GLU A 246 -3.32 0.65 -7.19
CA GLU A 246 -4.19 0.42 -8.32
C GLU A 246 -4.72 1.74 -8.90
N GLN A 247 -5.18 2.65 -8.05
CA GLN A 247 -5.60 3.99 -8.46
C GLN A 247 -4.47 4.73 -9.19
N LYS A 248 -3.26 4.73 -8.64
CA LYS A 248 -2.09 5.32 -9.31
C LYS A 248 -1.76 4.68 -10.66
N ARG A 249 -2.05 3.39 -10.85
CA ARG A 249 -1.88 2.72 -12.15
C ARG A 249 -2.91 3.19 -13.14
N LEU A 250 -4.18 3.33 -12.73
CA LEU A 250 -5.26 3.86 -13.56
C LEU A 250 -4.98 5.31 -13.97
N ASP A 251 -4.61 6.17 -13.02
CA ASP A 251 -4.25 7.57 -13.28
C ASP A 251 -3.09 7.68 -14.28
N LYS A 252 -2.09 6.79 -14.17
CA LYS A 252 -0.97 6.73 -15.11
C LYS A 252 -1.40 6.29 -16.51
N LEU A 253 -2.31 5.31 -16.62
CA LEU A 253 -2.86 4.88 -17.91
C LEU A 253 -3.68 5.99 -18.56
N GLU A 254 -4.48 6.71 -17.78
CA GLU A 254 -5.25 7.85 -18.26
C GLU A 254 -4.34 8.99 -18.74
N ALA A 255 -3.29 9.32 -17.98
CA ALA A 255 -2.30 10.32 -18.38
C ALA A 255 -1.61 9.93 -19.70
N LEU A 256 -1.27 8.65 -19.89
CA LEU A 256 -0.70 8.14 -21.14
C LEU A 256 -1.69 8.25 -22.31
N ARG A 257 -2.98 7.94 -22.08
CA ARG A 257 -4.03 8.10 -23.09
C ARG A 257 -4.18 9.57 -23.51
N GLN A 258 -4.26 10.48 -22.55
CA GLN A 258 -4.30 11.92 -22.82
C GLN A 258 -3.06 12.38 -23.60
N GLN A 259 -1.88 11.85 -23.28
CA GLN A 259 -0.66 12.15 -24.03
C GLN A 259 -0.73 11.67 -25.48
N GLN A 260 -1.30 10.48 -25.73
CA GLN A 260 -1.50 9.97 -27.09
C GLN A 260 -2.51 10.82 -27.88
N GLU A 261 -3.61 11.23 -27.25
CA GLU A 261 -4.61 12.10 -27.87
C GLU A 261 -4.02 13.47 -28.24
N ARG A 262 -3.19 14.06 -27.37
CA ARG A 262 -2.46 15.30 -27.69
C ARG A 262 -1.54 15.14 -28.89
N LYS A 263 -0.74 14.06 -28.94
CA LYS A 263 0.13 13.77 -30.09
C LYS A 263 -0.67 13.60 -31.38
N LEU A 264 -1.83 12.95 -31.31
CA LEU A 264 -2.71 12.76 -32.47
C LEU A 264 -3.29 14.10 -32.97
N LEU A 265 -3.63 15.00 -32.06
CA LEU A 265 -4.06 16.36 -32.41
C LEU A 265 -2.92 17.17 -33.06
N GLU A 266 -1.70 17.10 -32.53
CA GLU A 266 -0.52 17.75 -33.12
C GLU A 266 -0.25 17.25 -34.55
N VAL A 267 -0.37 15.93 -34.78
CA VAL A 267 -0.26 15.34 -36.12
C VAL A 267 -1.35 15.86 -37.05
N LYS A 268 -2.62 15.89 -36.60
CA LYS A 268 -3.74 16.43 -37.40
C LYS A 268 -3.53 17.90 -37.77
N ILE A 269 -3.08 18.73 -36.82
CA ILE A 269 -2.78 20.14 -37.06
C ILE A 269 -1.66 20.26 -38.10
N THR A 270 -0.58 19.49 -37.95
CA THR A 270 0.55 19.51 -38.88
C THR A 270 0.14 19.09 -40.28
N LEU A 271 -0.68 18.03 -40.39
CA LEU A 271 -1.20 17.53 -41.67
C LEU A 271 -2.13 18.56 -42.34
N SER A 272 -2.97 19.26 -41.56
CA SER A 272 -3.84 20.32 -42.09
C SER A 272 -3.06 21.51 -42.65
N LYS A 273 -1.95 21.91 -42.00
CA LYS A 273 -1.05 22.96 -42.49
C LYS A 273 -0.36 22.51 -43.78
N ALA A 274 0.18 21.30 -43.80
CA ALA A 274 0.82 20.74 -44.99
C ALA A 274 -0.15 20.69 -46.19
N TRP A 275 -1.40 20.31 -45.95
CA TRP A 275 -2.43 20.29 -46.99
C TRP A 275 -2.75 21.69 -47.53
N ARG A 276 -2.87 22.71 -46.66
CA ARG A 276 -3.05 24.11 -47.10
C ARG A 276 -1.86 24.65 -47.90
N PHE A 277 -0.63 24.29 -47.53
CA PHE A 277 0.55 24.64 -48.31
C PHE A 277 0.56 23.95 -49.68
N ALA A 278 0.24 22.65 -49.72
CA ALA A 278 0.18 21.89 -50.97
C ALA A 278 -0.90 22.44 -51.93
N THR A 279 -2.09 22.76 -51.42
CA THR A 279 -3.16 23.35 -52.25
C THR A 279 -2.78 24.74 -52.77
N GLY A 280 -2.19 25.59 -51.92
CA GLY A 280 -1.69 26.91 -52.34
C GLY A 280 -0.60 26.81 -53.43
N PHE A 281 0.34 25.87 -53.28
CA PHE A 281 1.39 25.63 -54.28
C PHE A 281 0.83 25.12 -55.61
N MET A 282 -0.13 24.18 -55.57
CA MET A 282 -0.81 23.67 -56.77
C MET A 282 -1.53 24.78 -57.54
N ILE A 283 -2.18 25.72 -56.84
CA ILE A 283 -2.85 26.87 -57.46
C ILE A 283 -1.82 27.79 -58.14
N LEU A 284 -0.69 28.08 -57.51
CA LEU A 284 0.38 28.89 -58.10
C LEU A 284 0.99 28.23 -59.35
N MET A 285 1.22 26.91 -59.32
CA MET A 285 1.69 26.17 -60.49
C MET A 285 0.70 26.23 -61.66
N LEU A 286 -0.61 26.11 -61.39
CA LEU A 286 -1.66 26.28 -62.39
C LEU A 286 -1.63 27.68 -63.02
N ILE A 287 -1.48 28.73 -62.20
CA ILE A 287 -1.38 30.12 -62.70
C ILE A 287 -0.13 30.31 -63.58
N ALA A 288 1.02 29.80 -63.14
CA ALA A 288 2.26 29.88 -63.91
C ALA A 288 2.18 29.13 -65.24
N LEU A 289 1.59 27.93 -65.24
CA LEU A 289 1.36 27.14 -66.45
C LEU A 289 0.47 27.89 -67.45
N MET A 290 -0.61 28.51 -66.97
CA MET A 290 -1.50 29.32 -67.80
C MET A 290 -0.77 30.54 -68.38
N GLY A 291 0.08 31.21 -67.60
CA GLY A 291 0.91 32.33 -68.09
C GLY A 291 1.92 31.92 -69.16
N ALA A 292 2.56 30.76 -68.99
CA ALA A 292 3.49 30.21 -69.97
C ALA A 292 2.77 29.84 -71.28
N LEU A 293 1.58 29.24 -71.20
CA LEU A 293 0.74 28.95 -72.36
C LEU A 293 0.43 30.23 -73.15
N VAL A 294 0.01 31.31 -72.49
CA VAL A 294 -0.25 32.60 -73.15
C VAL A 294 0.98 33.14 -73.89
N HIS A 295 2.18 33.01 -73.31
CA HIS A 295 3.41 33.46 -73.94
C HIS A 295 3.87 32.59 -75.12
N VAL A 296 3.65 31.27 -75.09
CA VAL A 296 3.95 30.37 -76.21
C VAL A 296 3.15 30.76 -77.46
N PHE A 297 1.93 31.27 -77.29
CA PHE A 297 1.12 31.77 -78.40
C PHE A 297 1.55 33.15 -78.92
N ALA A 298 2.49 33.85 -78.27
CA ALA A 298 2.75 35.28 -78.52
C ALA A 298 4.12 35.63 -79.16
N GLY A 299 5.06 34.70 -79.40
CA GLY A 299 6.27 35.07 -80.18
C GLY A 299 7.48 34.11 -80.13
N PRO A 300 8.52 34.37 -80.94
CA PRO A 300 9.59 33.41 -81.23
C PRO A 300 10.81 33.63 -80.31
N LEU A 301 10.76 33.10 -79.08
CA LEU A 301 11.97 32.92 -78.26
C LEU A 301 12.01 31.50 -77.66
N PRO A 302 12.43 30.49 -78.46
CA PRO A 302 12.38 29.10 -78.04
C PRO A 302 13.37 28.74 -76.91
N GLY A 303 14.47 29.47 -76.74
CA GLY A 303 15.51 29.12 -75.76
C GLY A 303 15.15 29.39 -74.29
N PHE A 304 14.53 30.54 -74.00
CA PHE A 304 14.25 30.93 -72.61
C PHE A 304 13.07 30.16 -72.01
N LEU A 305 12.10 29.77 -72.84
CA LEU A 305 10.94 28.97 -72.45
C LEU A 305 11.31 27.52 -72.08
N ILE A 306 12.26 26.92 -72.79
CA ILE A 306 12.73 25.56 -72.47
C ILE A 306 13.46 25.54 -71.12
N PHE A 307 14.34 26.51 -70.87
CA PHE A 307 15.10 26.55 -69.61
C PHE A 307 14.21 26.88 -68.40
N SER A 308 13.33 27.88 -68.52
CA SER A 308 12.39 28.25 -67.45
C SER A 308 11.36 27.15 -67.16
N GLY A 309 10.84 26.48 -68.19
CA GLY A 309 9.95 25.33 -68.03
C GLY A 309 10.63 24.16 -67.33
N ALA A 310 11.86 23.80 -67.75
CA ALA A 310 12.63 22.72 -67.13
C ALA A 310 12.97 23.03 -65.66
N LEU A 311 13.36 24.27 -65.35
CA LEU A 311 13.68 24.69 -63.98
C LEU A 311 12.44 24.69 -63.09
N THR A 312 11.29 25.16 -63.59
CA THR A 312 10.03 25.17 -62.84
C THR A 312 9.54 23.75 -62.56
N LEU A 313 9.70 22.82 -63.52
CA LEU A 313 9.37 21.42 -63.34
C LEU A 313 10.30 20.76 -62.30
N LEU A 314 11.60 21.04 -62.36
CA LEU A 314 12.57 20.55 -61.38
C LEU A 314 12.25 21.04 -59.96
N ILE A 315 12.00 22.35 -59.79
CA ILE A 315 11.66 22.95 -58.49
C ILE A 315 10.34 22.38 -57.97
N SER A 316 9.33 22.22 -58.84
CA SER A 316 8.06 21.61 -58.45
C SER A 316 8.24 20.17 -57.99
N VAL A 317 9.03 19.37 -58.71
CA VAL A 317 9.32 17.98 -58.31
C VAL A 317 10.01 17.96 -56.94
N ILE A 318 11.02 18.79 -56.71
CA ILE A 318 11.73 18.87 -55.42
C ILE A 318 10.79 19.26 -54.29
N ILE A 319 9.95 20.27 -54.50
CA ILE A 319 8.97 20.74 -53.50
C ILE A 319 7.95 19.63 -53.21
N THR A 320 7.37 19.01 -54.24
CA THR A 320 6.41 17.91 -54.04
C THR A 320 7.06 16.71 -53.36
N CYS A 321 8.31 16.36 -53.69
CA CYS A 321 9.09 15.34 -53.00
C CYS A 321 9.19 15.65 -51.51
N TYR A 322 9.59 16.87 -51.15
CA TYR A 322 9.77 17.29 -49.75
C TYR A 322 8.45 17.23 -48.96
N TYR A 323 7.35 17.71 -49.53
CA TYR A 323 6.06 17.77 -48.83
C TYR A 323 5.36 16.42 -48.70
N THR A 324 5.50 15.53 -49.68
CA THR A 324 4.88 14.18 -49.62
C THR A 324 5.70 13.20 -48.78
N THR A 325 6.98 13.46 -48.58
CA THR A 325 7.88 12.67 -47.75
C THR A 325 7.53 12.68 -46.26
N LYS A 326 7.29 13.87 -45.69
CA LYS A 326 7.11 14.04 -44.25
C LYS A 326 5.93 13.25 -43.65
N PRO A 327 4.73 13.18 -44.30
CA PRO A 327 3.65 12.36 -43.78
C PRO A 327 3.99 10.86 -43.81
N ILE A 328 4.70 10.38 -44.85
CA ILE A 328 5.11 8.97 -44.96
C ILE A 328 6.13 8.61 -43.87
N SER A 329 7.12 9.46 -43.59
CA SER A 329 8.12 9.19 -42.54
C SER A 329 7.49 9.19 -41.15
N VAL A 330 6.56 10.10 -40.88
CA VAL A 330 5.83 10.17 -39.60
C VAL A 330 4.92 8.96 -39.40
N ALA A 331 4.18 8.55 -40.43
CA ALA A 331 3.26 7.42 -40.33
C ALA A 331 3.97 6.08 -40.14
N THR A 332 5.07 5.85 -40.87
CA THR A 332 5.81 4.59 -40.82
C THR A 332 6.68 4.45 -39.56
N ARG A 333 6.81 5.50 -38.73
CA ARG A 333 7.70 5.58 -37.55
C ARG A 333 9.14 5.17 -37.84
N ASN A 334 9.52 5.17 -39.11
CA ASN A 334 10.83 4.72 -39.55
C ASN A 334 11.65 5.98 -39.83
N PRO A 335 12.71 6.27 -39.05
CA PRO A 335 13.54 7.46 -39.25
C PRO A 335 14.39 7.36 -40.53
N GLY A 336 14.31 6.26 -41.27
CA GLY A 336 15.15 6.00 -42.42
C GLY A 336 14.87 6.96 -43.57
N GLU A 337 15.92 7.69 -43.96
CA GLU A 337 16.10 8.31 -45.27
C GLU A 337 15.92 7.31 -46.44
N TRP A 338 15.79 6.01 -46.14
CA TRP A 338 15.74 4.92 -47.11
C TRP A 338 14.38 4.70 -47.79
N THR A 339 13.25 4.80 -47.07
CA THR A 339 11.91 4.74 -47.72
C THR A 339 11.70 5.94 -48.63
N LEU A 340 12.23 7.08 -48.19
CA LEU A 340 12.46 8.31 -48.93
C LEU A 340 13.24 8.04 -50.23
N PHE A 341 14.44 7.47 -50.11
CA PHE A 341 15.28 7.13 -51.25
C PHE A 341 14.58 6.18 -52.22
N VAL A 342 14.04 5.06 -51.75
CA VAL A 342 13.41 4.04 -52.61
C VAL A 342 12.18 4.60 -53.33
N THR A 343 11.42 5.50 -52.70
CA THR A 343 10.28 6.15 -53.33
C THR A 343 10.77 7.11 -54.42
N TRP A 344 11.73 7.99 -54.11
CA TRP A 344 12.16 9.05 -55.02
C TRP A 344 13.22 8.66 -56.05
N PHE A 345 13.91 7.54 -55.84
CA PHE A 345 14.93 7.02 -56.73
C PHE A 345 14.42 6.85 -58.16
N TRP A 346 13.13 6.56 -58.33
CA TRP A 346 12.51 6.35 -59.65
C TRP A 346 12.19 7.63 -60.41
N VAL A 347 12.13 8.79 -59.74
CA VAL A 347 11.77 10.06 -60.40
C VAL A 347 12.81 10.49 -61.43
N PRO A 348 14.13 10.47 -61.15
CA PRO A 348 15.14 10.75 -62.17
C PRO A 348 15.05 9.83 -63.38
N PHE A 349 14.79 8.52 -63.18
CA PHE A 349 14.63 7.58 -64.30
C PHE A 349 13.39 7.87 -65.12
N ALA A 350 12.29 8.25 -64.45
CA ALA A 350 11.05 8.63 -65.12
C ALA A 350 11.19 9.90 -65.96
N LEU A 351 12.08 10.81 -65.58
CA LEU A 351 12.42 12.00 -66.34
C LEU A 351 13.44 11.74 -67.45
N LEU A 352 14.45 10.89 -67.23
CA LEU A 352 15.54 10.68 -68.18
C LEU A 352 15.24 9.59 -69.23
N MET A 353 14.39 8.62 -68.89
CA MET A 353 14.07 7.47 -69.74
C MET A 353 12.55 7.45 -70.04
N PRO A 354 12.09 8.11 -71.11
CA PRO A 354 10.67 8.42 -71.30
C PRO A 354 9.77 7.20 -71.49
N MET A 355 10.28 6.02 -71.89
CA MET A 355 9.46 4.80 -71.97
C MET A 355 9.59 3.95 -70.70
N ALA A 356 10.81 3.51 -70.39
CA ALA A 356 11.05 2.63 -69.24
C ALA A 356 10.71 3.31 -67.91
N GLY A 357 11.05 4.59 -67.77
CA GLY A 357 10.81 5.36 -66.57
C GLY A 357 9.32 5.62 -66.31
N GLN A 358 8.50 5.77 -67.35
CA GLN A 358 7.05 5.98 -67.20
C GLN A 358 6.31 4.70 -66.82
N VAL A 359 6.73 3.56 -67.38
CA VAL A 359 6.23 2.25 -66.93
C VAL A 359 6.54 2.04 -65.44
N MET A 360 7.75 2.40 -65.00
CA MET A 360 8.14 2.30 -63.59
C MET A 360 7.37 3.28 -62.69
N ALA A 361 7.13 4.51 -63.15
CA ALA A 361 6.29 5.48 -62.43
C ALA A 361 4.86 4.95 -62.27
N LEU A 362 4.27 4.38 -63.32
CA LEU A 362 2.93 3.78 -63.27
C LEU A 362 2.85 2.60 -62.30
N ILE A 363 3.82 1.69 -62.36
CA ILE A 363 3.91 0.56 -61.42
C ILE A 363 4.01 1.09 -59.99
N ARG A 364 4.79 2.14 -59.75
CA ARG A 364 4.90 2.76 -58.42
C ARG A 364 3.61 3.43 -57.96
N THR A 365 2.89 4.13 -58.84
CA THR A 365 1.54 4.63 -58.55
C THR A 365 0.63 3.50 -58.05
N LEU A 366 0.60 2.36 -58.75
CA LEU A 366 -0.26 1.24 -58.37
C LEU A 366 0.13 0.62 -57.02
N ILE A 367 1.44 0.51 -56.73
CA ILE A 367 1.94 0.02 -55.44
C ILE A 367 1.55 0.98 -54.30
N LEU A 368 1.71 2.29 -54.52
CA LEU A 368 1.38 3.31 -53.53
C LEU A 368 -0.12 3.41 -53.26
N ILE A 369 -0.98 3.23 -54.28
CA ILE A 369 -2.45 3.17 -54.11
C ILE A 369 -2.85 1.96 -53.28
N ARG A 370 -2.20 0.81 -53.49
CA ARG A 370 -2.48 -0.42 -52.73
C ARG A 370 -2.03 -0.36 -51.27
N GLY A 371 -1.14 0.57 -50.91
CA GLY A 371 -0.70 0.80 -49.54
C GLY A 371 0.13 -0.34 -48.93
N LYS A 372 0.65 -1.26 -49.74
CA LYS A 372 1.48 -2.38 -49.29
C LYS A 372 2.90 -2.22 -49.81
N PHE A 373 3.83 -1.85 -48.94
CA PHE A 373 5.25 -1.96 -49.25
C PHE A 373 5.73 -3.33 -48.82
N ALA A 374 6.14 -4.15 -49.80
CA ALA A 374 6.82 -5.40 -49.51
C ALA A 374 8.11 -5.11 -48.74
N ALA A 375 8.39 -5.91 -47.71
CA ALA A 375 9.72 -5.93 -47.10
C ALA A 375 10.74 -6.30 -48.19
N SER A 376 11.85 -5.59 -48.27
CA SER A 376 13.00 -6.08 -49.02
C SER A 376 14.21 -6.14 -48.11
N THR A 377 14.94 -7.23 -48.25
CA THR A 377 16.24 -7.41 -47.63
C THR A 377 17.27 -7.00 -48.67
N ILE A 378 18.07 -5.99 -48.36
CA ILE A 378 19.22 -5.64 -49.20
C ILE A 378 20.46 -6.16 -48.47
N SER A 379 21.17 -7.08 -49.10
CA SER A 379 22.48 -7.56 -48.65
C SER A 379 23.58 -6.84 -49.43
N SER A 380 24.54 -6.25 -48.71
CA SER A 380 25.76 -5.67 -49.29
C SER A 380 26.96 -6.17 -48.49
N GLY A 381 27.74 -7.06 -49.11
CA GLY A 381 28.81 -7.79 -48.43
C GLY A 381 28.29 -8.58 -47.23
N ASN A 382 28.91 -8.41 -46.06
CA ASN A 382 28.52 -9.09 -44.82
C ASN A 382 27.44 -8.37 -44.00
N SER A 383 26.84 -7.29 -44.53
CA SER A 383 25.74 -6.59 -43.85
C SER A 383 24.41 -6.82 -44.58
N SER A 384 23.39 -7.21 -43.82
CA SER A 384 22.01 -7.29 -44.29
C SER A 384 21.16 -6.26 -43.56
N SER A 385 20.64 -5.28 -44.28
CA SER A 385 19.62 -4.38 -43.75
C SER A 385 18.25 -4.87 -44.24
N SER A 386 17.43 -5.35 -43.30
CA SER A 386 16.02 -5.67 -43.56
C SER A 386 15.16 -4.51 -43.07
N TYR A 387 14.23 -4.04 -43.90
CA TYR A 387 13.14 -3.20 -43.42
C TYR A 387 11.85 -4.02 -43.34
N THR A 388 11.12 -3.86 -42.24
CA THR A 388 9.83 -4.51 -42.04
C THR A 388 8.83 -3.97 -43.05
N ALA A 389 8.01 -4.86 -43.63
CA ALA A 389 6.90 -4.45 -44.49
C ALA A 389 6.00 -3.50 -43.70
N VAL A 390 5.75 -2.31 -44.26
CA VAL A 390 4.85 -1.34 -43.65
C VAL A 390 3.59 -1.25 -44.50
N THR A 391 2.46 -1.49 -43.86
CA THR A 391 1.14 -1.22 -44.44
C THR A 391 0.82 0.24 -44.19
N LEU A 392 0.69 1.02 -45.26
CA LEU A 392 0.17 2.38 -45.18
C LEU A 392 -1.35 2.30 -44.99
N GLU A 393 -1.82 2.65 -43.80
CA GLU A 393 -3.25 2.76 -43.53
C GLU A 393 -3.78 4.10 -44.07
N ASN A 394 -5.11 4.24 -44.19
CA ASN A 394 -5.76 5.54 -44.41
C ASN A 394 -5.31 6.37 -45.64
N ARG A 395 -4.97 5.72 -46.77
CA ARG A 395 -4.58 6.40 -48.03
C ARG A 395 -3.33 7.28 -47.89
N GLU A 396 -2.47 7.02 -46.92
CA GLU A 396 -1.24 7.81 -46.70
C GLU A 396 -0.30 7.83 -47.92
N GLY A 397 -0.36 6.81 -48.78
CA GLY A 397 0.42 6.72 -50.03
C GLY A 397 -0.15 7.51 -51.21
N TRP A 398 -1.38 8.04 -51.10
CA TRP A 398 -2.05 8.72 -52.20
C TRP A 398 -1.32 9.96 -52.74
N PRO A 399 -0.77 10.86 -51.90
CA PRO A 399 -0.09 12.05 -52.42
C PRO A 399 1.10 11.69 -53.32
N ALA A 400 1.90 10.70 -52.92
CA ALA A 400 3.00 10.20 -53.74
C ALA A 400 2.47 9.48 -54.99
N ALA A 401 1.41 8.66 -54.85
CA ALA A 401 0.81 7.95 -55.98
C ALA A 401 0.29 8.90 -57.06
N VAL A 402 -0.40 9.97 -56.66
CA VAL A 402 -0.90 11.03 -57.55
C VAL A 402 0.27 11.69 -58.25
N MET A 403 1.36 12.00 -57.55
CA MET A 403 2.53 12.60 -58.19
C MET A 403 3.16 11.68 -59.25
N PHE A 404 3.37 10.40 -58.94
CA PHE A 404 3.85 9.44 -59.94
C PHE A 404 2.87 9.27 -61.11
N ALA A 405 1.56 9.37 -60.86
CA ALA A 405 0.55 9.31 -61.92
C ALA A 405 0.64 10.53 -62.84
N LEU A 406 0.75 11.73 -62.26
CA LEU A 406 0.95 12.96 -63.03
C LEU A 406 2.24 12.88 -63.84
N LEU A 407 3.32 12.35 -63.26
CA LEU A 407 4.58 12.16 -63.97
C LEU A 407 4.43 11.14 -65.11
N THR A 408 3.63 10.09 -64.90
CA THR A 408 3.30 9.08 -65.93
C THR A 408 2.57 9.66 -67.13
N PHE A 409 1.52 10.46 -66.89
CA PHE A 409 0.62 10.87 -67.96
C PHE A 409 0.91 12.27 -68.50
N ILE A 410 1.29 13.22 -67.66
CA ILE A 410 1.46 14.62 -68.05
C ILE A 410 2.85 14.85 -68.67
N TYR A 411 3.90 14.24 -68.13
CA TYR A 411 5.25 14.47 -68.66
C TYR A 411 5.41 14.07 -70.13
N PRO A 412 4.93 12.88 -70.59
CA PRO A 412 5.03 12.52 -72.01
C PRO A 412 4.23 13.46 -72.91
N LEU A 413 3.07 13.94 -72.45
CA LEU A 413 2.28 14.95 -73.16
C LEU A 413 3.08 16.25 -73.29
N CYS A 414 3.71 16.73 -72.21
CA CYS A 414 4.56 17.91 -72.26
C CYS A 414 5.75 17.75 -73.21
N VAL A 415 6.44 16.61 -73.16
CA VAL A 415 7.59 16.33 -74.05
C VAL A 415 7.13 16.25 -75.49
N TRP A 416 6.03 15.55 -75.77
CA TRP A 416 5.47 15.46 -77.12
C TRP A 416 5.09 16.83 -77.67
N CYS A 417 4.45 17.67 -76.84
CA CYS A 417 4.12 19.05 -77.17
C CYS A 417 5.35 19.91 -77.51
N ILE A 418 6.49 19.66 -76.86
CA ILE A 418 7.74 20.39 -77.10
C ILE A 418 8.41 19.90 -78.38
N VAL A 419 8.43 18.59 -78.63
CA VAL A 419 9.12 17.98 -79.77
C VAL A 419 8.38 18.24 -81.09
N ASP A 420 7.05 18.22 -81.07
CA ASP A 420 6.22 18.46 -82.25
C ASP A 420 5.07 19.44 -81.94
N PRO A 421 5.33 20.75 -82.02
CA PRO A 421 4.29 21.76 -81.83
C PRO A 421 3.18 21.71 -82.90
N ALA A 422 3.46 21.10 -84.07
CA ALA A 422 2.49 20.98 -85.14
C ALA A 422 1.47 19.86 -84.84
N ALA A 423 1.89 18.78 -84.18
CA ALA A 423 0.99 17.72 -83.71
C ALA A 423 -0.13 18.25 -82.79
N ILE A 424 0.18 19.20 -81.89
CA ILE A 424 -0.84 19.83 -81.02
C ILE A 424 -1.88 20.60 -81.85
N ARG A 425 -1.41 21.29 -82.89
CA ARG A 425 -2.25 22.14 -83.74
C ARG A 425 -3.27 21.36 -84.58
N ASN A 426 -3.09 20.06 -84.70
CA ASN A 426 -4.02 19.14 -85.37
C ASN A 426 -4.92 18.38 -84.39
N LEU A 427 -4.64 18.45 -83.09
CA LEU A 427 -5.37 17.75 -82.03
C LEU A 427 -6.49 18.61 -81.43
N PHE A 428 -6.42 19.92 -81.63
CA PHE A 428 -7.45 20.93 -81.38
C PHE A 428 -7.88 21.54 -82.71
#